data_AF-A0A8B8MWI3-F1
#
_entry.id   AF-A0A8B8MWI3-F1
#
_cell.length_a   1.000
_cell.length_b   1.000
_cell.length_c   1.000
_cell.angle_alpha   90.00
_cell.angle_beta   90.00
_cell.angle_gamma   90.00
#
_symmetry.space_group_name_H-M   'P 1'
#
loop_
_entity.id
_entity.type
_entity.pdbx_description
1 polymer ?
#
loop_
_entity_poly.entity_id
_entity_poly.type
_entity_poly.pdbx_seq_one_letter_code
_entity_poly.pdbx_strand_id
1 'polypeptide(L)'
;MRLNSAQASGFNTKGQKATISAESMDSPTQNTSLQRLQNVEKRIVKVLELAGGVMDELANPAGPRKESINNHCREFMQSIKDIQVTLRDEIKSACEYRPFEKCDYNSRIANEIGLEKLKYILSQLDGMKETTDEYNSEA
;
A
#
# COMPACT_ATOMS: atom_id res chain seq x y z
N MET A 1 43.96 -6.21 42.55
CA MET A 1 42.90 -5.52 43.30
C MET A 1 41.64 -5.53 42.44
N ARG A 2 40.55 -6.14 42.93
CA ARG A 2 39.23 -6.18 42.27
C ARG A 2 38.62 -4.78 42.22
N LEU A 3 37.83 -4.48 41.19
CA LEU A 3 36.41 -4.07 41.32
C LEU A 3 35.74 -3.97 39.94
N ASN A 4 34.52 -4.50 39.88
CA ASN A 4 33.64 -4.70 38.73
C ASN A 4 32.71 -3.48 38.47
N SER A 5 32.10 -3.52 37.27
CA SER A 5 30.71 -3.16 36.91
C SER A 5 30.26 -1.69 36.79
N ALA A 6 29.69 -1.36 35.63
CA ALA A 6 28.34 -0.80 35.51
C ALA A 6 27.76 -1.03 34.09
N GLN A 7 26.97 -2.10 33.94
CA GLN A 7 25.98 -2.25 32.87
C GLN A 7 24.71 -1.50 33.31
N ALA A 8 24.18 -0.62 32.47
CA ALA A 8 22.86 -0.03 32.70
C ALA A 8 21.78 -1.06 32.31
N SER A 9 21.30 -1.80 33.30
CA SER A 9 20.18 -2.74 33.19
C SER A 9 18.85 -2.01 33.47
N GLY A 10 18.01 -1.83 32.45
CA GLY A 10 16.59 -1.55 32.62
C GLY A 10 15.80 -2.86 32.70
N PHE A 11 15.35 -3.24 33.90
CA PHE A 11 14.47 -4.40 34.12
C PHE A 11 13.00 -3.94 34.12
N ASN A 12 12.17 -4.56 33.28
CA ASN A 12 10.72 -4.65 33.51
C ASN A 12 10.42 -6.04 34.06
N THR A 13 9.57 -6.12 35.08
CA THR A 13 9.35 -7.25 36.01
C THR A 13 8.60 -8.45 35.42
N LYS A 14 8.84 -8.80 34.16
CA LYS A 14 8.58 -10.12 33.57
C LYS A 14 9.65 -10.39 32.52
N GLY A 15 10.56 -11.33 32.80
CA GLY A 15 11.69 -11.67 31.94
C GLY A 15 11.28 -12.26 30.60
N GLN A 16 10.98 -11.41 29.62
CA GLN A 16 10.85 -11.80 28.21
C GLN A 16 11.75 -10.92 27.36
N LYS A 17 12.71 -11.57 26.70
CA LYS A 17 13.55 -11.01 25.66
C LYS A 17 12.64 -10.72 24.46
N ALA A 18 12.27 -9.46 24.25
CA ALA A 18 11.49 -9.05 23.10
C ALA A 18 12.36 -9.19 21.84
N THR A 19 12.16 -10.29 21.12
CA THR A 19 12.63 -10.43 19.74
C THR A 19 11.68 -9.57 18.91
N ILE A 20 12.17 -8.44 18.40
CA ILE A 20 11.42 -7.61 17.46
C ILE A 20 11.51 -8.33 16.11
N SER A 21 10.55 -9.23 15.86
CA SER A 21 10.27 -9.69 14.50
C SER A 21 9.69 -8.51 13.73
N ALA A 22 10.40 -8.05 12.71
CA ALA A 22 9.86 -7.18 11.68
C ALA A 22 8.92 -8.02 10.79
N GLU A 23 7.76 -8.40 11.32
CA GLU A 23 6.66 -8.90 10.51
C GLU A 23 5.88 -7.71 9.97
N SER A 24 5.83 -7.60 8.64
CA SER A 24 4.94 -6.69 7.93
C SER A 24 3.51 -6.89 8.44
N MET A 25 2.94 -5.89 9.12
CA MET A 25 1.53 -5.86 9.44
C MET A 25 0.72 -5.62 8.16
N ASP A 26 0.65 -6.63 7.32
CA ASP A 26 -0.43 -6.76 6.35
C ASP A 26 -1.61 -7.34 7.13
N SER A 27 -2.55 -6.49 7.51
CA SER A 27 -3.73 -6.94 8.23
C SER A 27 -4.48 -7.98 7.36
N PRO A 28 -4.92 -9.14 7.91
CA PRO A 28 -5.63 -10.16 7.12
C PRO A 28 -6.84 -9.59 6.36
N THR A 29 -7.46 -8.55 6.91
CA THR A 29 -8.56 -7.79 6.32
C THR A 29 -8.16 -7.02 5.05
N GLN A 30 -6.98 -6.40 5.01
CA GLN A 30 -6.50 -5.68 3.83
C GLN A 30 -6.26 -6.61 2.64
N ASN A 31 -5.76 -7.82 2.89
CA ASN A 31 -5.55 -8.82 1.84
C ASN A 31 -6.89 -9.21 1.17
N THR A 32 -7.98 -9.27 1.93
CA THR A 32 -9.33 -9.52 1.38
C THR A 32 -9.95 -8.32 0.64
N SER A 33 -9.63 -7.08 1.06
CA SER A 33 -10.13 -5.86 0.40
C SER A 33 -9.46 -5.67 -0.96
N LEU A 34 -8.14 -5.80 -1.01
CA LEU A 34 -7.39 -5.77 -2.26
C LEU A 34 -7.83 -6.87 -3.22
N GLN A 35 -8.09 -8.08 -2.74
CA GLN A 35 -8.63 -9.16 -3.56
C GLN A 35 -10.03 -8.83 -4.11
N ARG A 36 -10.91 -8.22 -3.30
CA ARG A 36 -12.24 -7.77 -3.75
C ARG A 36 -12.14 -6.68 -4.81
N LEU A 37 -11.23 -5.72 -4.65
CA LEU A 37 -10.95 -4.69 -5.65
C LEU A 37 -10.36 -5.27 -6.93
N GLN A 38 -9.44 -6.23 -6.85
CA GLN A 38 -8.92 -6.93 -8.03
C GLN A 38 -10.03 -7.69 -8.79
N ASN A 39 -10.99 -8.27 -8.06
CA ASN A 39 -12.16 -8.89 -8.69
C ASN A 39 -13.06 -7.85 -9.38
N VAL A 40 -13.14 -6.62 -8.85
CA VAL A 40 -13.81 -5.51 -9.54
C VAL A 40 -13.09 -5.17 -10.84
N GLU A 41 -11.76 -5.07 -10.85
CA GLU A 41 -10.98 -4.80 -12.07
C GLU A 41 -11.26 -5.84 -13.16
N LYS A 42 -11.25 -7.13 -12.81
CA LYS A 42 -11.59 -8.22 -13.75
C LYS A 42 -13.01 -8.08 -14.30
N ARG A 43 -13.97 -7.68 -13.46
CA ARG A 43 -15.36 -7.45 -13.90
C ARG A 43 -15.48 -6.25 -14.82
N ILE A 44 -14.69 -5.20 -14.63
CA ILE A 44 -14.64 -4.04 -15.54
C ILE A 44 -14.14 -4.48 -16.92
N VAL A 45 -13.10 -5.32 -16.98
CA VAL A 45 -12.64 -5.91 -18.25
C VAL A 45 -13.77 -6.71 -18.90
N LYS A 46 -14.47 -7.58 -18.15
CA LYS A 46 -15.62 -8.33 -18.67
C LYS A 46 -16.73 -7.42 -19.21
N VAL A 47 -17.03 -6.31 -18.56
CA VAL A 47 -18.02 -5.33 -19.04
C VAL A 47 -17.63 -4.76 -20.41
N LEU A 48 -16.35 -4.47 -20.63
CA LEU A 48 -15.84 -4.02 -21.92
C LEU A 48 -15.95 -5.12 -22.98
N GLU A 49 -15.62 -6.36 -22.63
CA GLU A 49 -15.78 -7.52 -23.54
C GLU A 49 -17.24 -7.71 -23.95
N LEU A 50 -18.19 -7.61 -23.01
CA LEU A 50 -19.62 -7.71 -23.30
C LEU A 50 -20.10 -6.59 -24.24
N ALA A 51 -19.60 -5.37 -24.06
CA ALA A 51 -19.90 -4.26 -24.97
C ALA A 51 -19.32 -4.51 -26.38
N GLY A 52 -18.10 -5.03 -26.46
CA GLY A 52 -17.49 -5.48 -27.72
C GLY A 52 -18.32 -6.57 -28.40
N GLY A 53 -18.80 -7.56 -27.64
CA GLY A 53 -19.67 -8.62 -28.16
C GLY A 53 -20.99 -8.09 -28.73
N VAL A 54 -21.57 -7.03 -28.18
CA VAL A 54 -22.72 -6.35 -28.79
C VAL A 54 -22.33 -5.68 -30.11
N MET A 55 -21.18 -5.02 -30.18
CA MET A 55 -20.70 -4.40 -31.42
C MET A 55 -20.47 -5.44 -32.51
N ASP A 56 -19.91 -6.60 -32.18
CA ASP A 56 -19.71 -7.72 -33.10
C ASP A 56 -21.03 -8.28 -33.63
N GLU A 57 -22.04 -8.45 -32.76
CA GLU A 57 -23.37 -8.86 -33.19
C GLU A 57 -24.03 -7.82 -34.11
N LEU A 58 -23.86 -6.54 -33.83
CA LEU A 58 -24.40 -5.46 -34.68
C LEU A 58 -23.70 -5.37 -36.05
N ALA A 59 -22.41 -5.69 -36.11
CA ALA A 59 -21.63 -5.73 -37.33
C ALA A 59 -21.81 -7.03 -38.14
N ASN A 60 -22.57 -8.00 -37.62
CA ASN A 60 -22.75 -9.31 -38.25
C ASN A 60 -23.43 -9.16 -39.64
N PRO A 61 -22.80 -9.63 -40.73
CA PRO A 61 -23.37 -9.51 -42.08
C PRO A 61 -24.65 -10.32 -42.30
N ALA A 62 -24.92 -11.35 -41.48
CA ALA A 62 -26.18 -12.09 -41.49
C ALA A 62 -27.30 -11.38 -40.68
N GLY A 63 -26.98 -10.22 -40.09
CA GLY A 63 -27.85 -9.45 -39.24
C GLY A 63 -27.68 -9.76 -37.74
N PRO A 64 -28.08 -8.84 -36.84
CA PRO A 64 -27.81 -8.98 -35.43
C PRO A 64 -28.65 -10.06 -34.74
N ARG A 65 -28.02 -10.94 -33.96
CA ARG A 65 -28.74 -11.99 -33.22
C ARG A 65 -29.30 -11.40 -31.93
N LYS A 66 -30.62 -11.15 -31.94
CA LYS A 66 -31.35 -10.54 -30.82
C LYS A 66 -31.12 -11.23 -29.48
N GLU A 67 -31.06 -12.57 -29.46
CA GLU A 67 -30.82 -13.34 -28.23
C GLU A 67 -29.41 -13.10 -27.66
N SER A 68 -28.38 -13.11 -28.51
CA SER A 68 -26.99 -12.84 -28.12
C SER A 68 -26.84 -11.42 -27.58
N ILE A 69 -27.43 -10.43 -28.26
CA ILE A 69 -27.45 -9.03 -27.78
C ILE A 69 -28.14 -8.91 -26.42
N ASN A 70 -29.30 -9.54 -26.26
CA ASN A 70 -30.03 -9.48 -24.99
C ASN A 70 -29.23 -10.13 -23.85
N ASN A 71 -28.53 -11.22 -24.12
CA ASN A 71 -27.68 -11.89 -23.12
C ASN A 71 -26.49 -11.01 -22.74
N HIS A 72 -25.77 -10.45 -23.72
CA HIS A 72 -24.67 -9.52 -23.46
C HIS A 72 -25.13 -8.30 -22.66
N CYS A 73 -26.25 -7.68 -23.03
CA CYS A 73 -26.82 -6.54 -22.31
C CYS A 73 -27.23 -6.91 -20.88
N ARG A 74 -27.82 -8.09 -20.66
CA ARG A 74 -28.21 -8.55 -19.31
C ARG A 74 -26.98 -8.77 -18.43
N GLU A 75 -25.97 -9.47 -18.94
CA GLU A 75 -24.72 -9.72 -18.22
C GLU A 75 -23.95 -8.43 -17.94
N PHE A 76 -24.00 -7.47 -18.88
CA PHE A 76 -23.39 -6.15 -18.72
C PHE A 76 -24.02 -5.43 -17.54
N MET A 77 -25.35 -5.34 -17.53
CA MET A 77 -26.08 -4.65 -16.47
C MET A 77 -25.89 -5.31 -15.10
N GLN A 78 -25.83 -6.65 -15.05
CA GLN A 78 -25.55 -7.36 -13.80
C GLN A 78 -24.12 -7.09 -13.32
N SER A 79 -23.14 -7.16 -14.21
CA SER A 79 -21.74 -6.90 -13.87
C SER A 79 -21.53 -5.48 -13.36
N ILE A 80 -22.19 -4.49 -13.97
CA ILE A 80 -22.18 -3.09 -13.49
C ILE A 80 -22.75 -2.97 -12.08
N LYS A 81 -23.89 -3.63 -11.79
CA LYS A 81 -24.48 -3.61 -10.44
C LYS A 81 -23.54 -4.21 -9.40
N ASP A 82 -22.93 -5.36 -9.71
CA ASP A 82 -22.00 -6.03 -8.81
C ASP A 82 -20.76 -5.16 -8.53
N ILE A 83 -20.21 -4.52 -9.57
CA ILE A 83 -19.10 -3.55 -9.45
C ILE A 83 -19.50 -2.40 -8.52
N GLN A 84 -20.66 -1.78 -8.76
CA GLN A 84 -21.14 -0.65 -7.98
C GLN A 84 -21.34 -0.99 -6.51
N VAL A 85 -21.94 -2.14 -6.20
CA VAL A 85 -22.14 -2.60 -4.82
C VAL A 85 -20.79 -2.81 -4.14
N THR A 86 -19.89 -3.56 -4.77
CA THR A 86 -18.57 -3.87 -4.20
C THR A 86 -17.77 -2.59 -3.93
N LEU A 87 -17.70 -1.68 -4.90
CA LEU A 87 -16.98 -0.41 -4.72
C LEU A 87 -17.58 0.45 -3.63
N ARG A 88 -18.91 0.51 -3.52
CA ARG A 88 -19.58 1.27 -2.45
C ARG A 88 -19.20 0.73 -1.07
N ASP A 89 -19.19 -0.59 -0.90
CA ASP A 89 -18.85 -1.23 0.36
C ASP A 89 -17.37 -1.03 0.72
N GLU A 90 -16.46 -1.14 -0.25
CA GLU A 90 -15.03 -0.90 -0.03
C GLU A 90 -14.74 0.58 0.26
N ILE A 91 -15.39 1.53 -0.41
CA ILE A 91 -15.27 2.97 -0.11
C ILE A 91 -15.73 3.24 1.32
N LYS A 92 -16.90 2.71 1.71
CA LYS A 92 -17.42 2.87 3.06
C LYS A 92 -16.45 2.30 4.10
N SER A 93 -15.95 1.08 3.87
CA SER A 93 -14.98 0.43 4.75
C SER A 93 -13.67 1.20 4.86
N ALA A 94 -13.14 1.72 3.76
CA ALA A 94 -11.90 2.51 3.75
C ALA A 94 -12.06 3.81 4.55
N CYS A 95 -13.19 4.50 4.40
CA CYS A 95 -13.50 5.73 5.15
C CYS A 95 -13.69 5.46 6.65
N GLU A 96 -14.27 4.31 7.03
CA GLU A 96 -14.43 3.91 8.43
C GLU A 96 -13.11 3.48 9.07
N TYR A 97 -12.26 2.76 8.33
CA TYR A 97 -10.97 2.25 8.81
C TYR A 97 -9.88 3.33 8.90
N ARG A 98 -9.87 4.27 7.95
CA ARG A 98 -8.87 5.35 7.88
C ARG A 98 -9.56 6.68 7.52
N PRO A 99 -10.20 7.34 8.50
CA PRO A 99 -10.67 8.71 8.33
C PRO A 99 -9.52 9.58 7.81
N PHE A 100 -9.81 10.52 6.90
CA PHE A 100 -8.80 11.40 6.33
C PHE A 100 -7.99 12.14 7.43
N GLU A 101 -8.63 12.49 8.56
CA GLU A 101 -7.94 13.12 9.70
C GLU A 101 -6.92 12.20 10.40
N LYS A 102 -6.95 10.89 10.17
CA LYS A 102 -6.01 9.90 10.71
C LYS A 102 -4.98 9.41 9.69
N CYS A 103 -4.87 10.05 8.53
CA CYS A 103 -3.86 9.70 7.53
C CYS A 103 -2.45 10.12 8.01
N ASP A 104 -1.63 9.15 8.40
CA ASP A 104 -0.23 9.38 8.83
C ASP A 104 0.75 9.54 7.67
N TYR A 105 0.27 9.50 6.42
CA TYR A 105 1.12 9.58 5.21
C TYR A 105 2.00 10.83 5.22
N ASN A 106 1.42 12.01 5.49
CA ASN A 106 2.18 13.26 5.52
C ASN A 106 3.26 13.23 6.60
N SER A 107 2.93 12.73 7.79
CA SER A 107 3.89 12.56 8.89
C SER A 107 4.99 11.57 8.51
N ARG A 108 4.65 10.46 7.85
CA ARG A 108 5.59 9.43 7.42
C ARG A 108 6.57 9.97 6.37
N ILE A 109 6.06 10.65 5.34
CA ILE A 109 6.89 11.25 4.29
C ILE A 109 7.75 12.39 4.85
N ALA A 110 7.22 13.22 5.75
CA ALA A 110 8.00 14.27 6.41
C ALA A 110 9.16 13.69 7.23
N ASN A 111 8.92 12.59 7.94
CA ASN A 111 9.95 11.89 8.71
C ASN A 111 11.00 11.25 7.79
N GLU A 112 10.59 10.65 6.68
CA GLU A 112 11.50 10.07 5.68
C GLU A 112 12.41 11.14 5.07
N ILE A 113 11.85 12.28 4.67
CA ILE A 113 12.62 13.44 4.20
C ILE A 113 13.55 13.96 5.30
N GLY A 114 13.07 14.02 6.55
CA GLY A 114 13.87 14.44 7.70
C GLY A 114 15.08 13.53 7.93
N LEU A 115 14.90 12.22 7.80
CA LEU A 115 15.98 11.24 7.90
C LEU A 115 17.04 11.45 6.82
N GLU A 116 16.64 11.66 5.56
CA GLU A 116 17.60 11.91 4.48
C GLU A 116 18.38 13.22 4.68
N LYS A 117 17.72 14.27 5.19
CA LYS A 117 18.42 15.51 5.57
C LYS A 117 19.44 15.27 6.68
N LEU A 118 19.10 14.47 7.69
CA LEU A 118 20.02 14.14 8.79
C LEU A 118 21.22 13.32 8.30
N LYS A 119 21.00 12.34 7.43
CA LYS A 119 22.09 11.58 6.78
C LYS A 119 23.03 12.50 6.00
N TYR A 120 22.47 13.45 5.26
CA TYR A 120 23.27 14.44 4.53
C TYR A 120 24.13 15.28 5.47
N ILE A 121 23.55 15.82 6.55
CA ILE A 121 24.30 16.61 7.54
C ILE A 121 25.42 15.79 8.17
N LEU A 122 25.15 14.53 8.55
CA LEU A 122 26.17 13.63 9.08
C LEU A 122 27.33 13.45 8.11
N SER A 123 27.03 13.17 6.83
CA SER A 123 28.06 13.04 5.80
C SER A 123 28.92 14.31 5.63
N GLN A 124 28.33 15.49 5.74
CA GLN A 124 29.09 16.75 5.68
C GLN A 124 29.97 16.94 6.92
N LEU A 125 29.48 16.61 8.11
CA LEU A 125 30.25 16.68 9.37
C LEU A 125 31.42 15.71 9.36
N ASP A 126 31.23 14.50 8.85
CA ASP A 126 32.30 13.52 8.70
C ASP A 126 33.40 14.05 7.77
N GLY A 127 33.04 14.65 6.63
CA GLY A 127 34.02 15.27 5.72
C GLY A 127 34.77 16.46 6.34
N MET A 128 34.11 17.28 7.15
CA MET A 128 34.77 18.38 7.87
C MET A 128 35.75 17.87 8.93
N LYS A 129 35.38 16.77 9.61
CA LYS A 129 36.24 16.12 10.59
C LYS A 129 37.48 15.55 9.92
N GLU A 130 37.32 14.82 8.83
CA GLU A 130 38.44 14.29 8.03
C GLU A 130 39.40 15.41 7.61
N THR A 131 38.86 16.52 7.08
CA THR A 131 39.67 17.69 6.72
C THR A 131 40.46 18.24 7.92
N THR A 132 39.83 18.33 9.09
CA THR A 132 40.48 18.84 10.31
C THR A 132 41.56 17.90 10.83
N ASP A 133 41.29 16.59 10.79
CA ASP A 133 42.23 15.54 11.20
C ASP A 133 43.46 15.51 10.28
N GLU A 134 43.27 15.70 8.97
CA GLU A 134 44.36 15.85 8.00
C GLU A 134 45.26 17.05 8.34
N TYR A 135 44.69 18.23 8.54
CA TYR A 135 45.46 19.43 8.92
C TYR A 135 46.26 19.26 10.21
N ASN A 136 45.69 18.60 11.23
CA ASN A 136 46.36 18.35 12.50
C ASN A 136 47.44 17.25 12.43
N SER A 137 47.43 16.41 11.39
CA SER A 137 48.44 15.37 11.18
C SER A 137 49.68 15.88 10.44
N GLU A 138 49.57 17.02 9.76
CA GLU A 138 50.66 17.68 9.02
C GLU A 138 51.42 18.75 9.84
N ALA A 139 51.00 19.02 11.09
CA ALA A 139 51.60 19.96 12.03
C ALA A 139 52.42 19.27 13.13
#